data_AF-X0Z668-F1
#
_entry.id   AF-X0Z668-F1
#
_cell.length_a   1.000
_cell.length_b   1.000
_cell.length_c   1.000
_cell.angle_alpha   90.00
_cell.angle_beta   90.00
_cell.angle_gamma   90.00
#
_symmetry.space_group_name_H-M   'P 1'
#
loop_
_entity.id
_entity.type
_entity.pdbx_description
1 polymer ?
#
loop_
_entity_poly.entity_id
_entity_poly.type
_entity_poly.pdbx_seq_one_letter_code
_entity_poly.pdbx_strand_id
1 'polypeptide(L)'
;MDLGASGGKIFLGGVQGSSLVFEEVHRFDNRPVQKGGRYVWDMKYLFDEIVKGLKIAGEEADEIKSLGVDTWGLDFGLIKKGKLM
;
A
#
# COMPACT_ATOMS: atom_id res chain seq x y z
N MET A 1 -2.50 5.19 -2.19
CA MET A 1 -2.03 4.28 -1.13
C MET A 1 -0.85 4.95 -0.48
N ASP A 2 -1.00 5.28 0.80
CA ASP A 2 0.02 5.98 1.58
C ASP A 2 0.72 4.96 2.48
N LEU A 3 1.97 4.66 2.17
CA LEU A 3 2.79 3.70 2.90
C LEU A 3 3.88 4.46 3.66
N GLY A 4 3.70 4.61 4.96
CA GLY A 4 4.67 5.21 5.88
C GLY A 4 5.54 4.18 6.58
N ALA A 5 6.60 4.66 7.24
CA ALA A 5 7.55 3.80 7.97
C ALA A 5 6.92 3.02 9.14
N SER A 6 5.77 3.47 9.66
CA SER A 6 5.09 2.85 10.81
C SER A 6 3.72 2.24 10.47
N GLY A 7 3.20 2.48 9.27
CA GLY A 7 1.86 2.04 8.88
C GLY A 7 1.54 2.31 7.42
N GLY A 8 0.49 1.69 6.91
CA GLY A 8 -0.05 1.94 5.59
C GLY A 8 -1.55 2.24 5.65
N LYS A 9 -2.02 3.04 4.70
CA LYS A 9 -3.43 3.37 4.49
C LYS A 9 -3.80 3.24 3.02
N ILE A 10 -5.00 2.72 2.78
CA ILE A 10 -5.63 2.72 1.47
C ILE A 10 -6.84 3.63 1.57
N PHE A 11 -6.89 4.59 0.64
CA PHE A 11 -8.02 5.49 0.48
C PHE A 11 -8.74 5.15 -0.82
N LEU A 12 -10.06 5.10 -0.76
CA LEU A 12 -10.92 5.14 -1.92
C LEU A 12 -11.40 6.58 -2.09
N GLY A 13 -11.45 7.08 -3.32
CA GLY A 13 -12.03 8.38 -3.55
C GLY A 13 -12.21 8.72 -5.01
N GLY A 14 -12.89 9.82 -5.23
CA GLY A 14 -13.33 10.26 -6.54
C GLY A 14 -13.88 11.67 -6.51
N VAL A 15 -14.45 12.09 -7.63
CA VAL A 15 -15.02 13.42 -7.79
C VAL A 15 -16.54 13.30 -7.81
N GLN A 16 -17.21 13.97 -6.88
CA GLN A 16 -18.66 14.10 -6.84
C GLN A 16 -19.04 15.55 -7.11
N GLY A 17 -19.54 15.83 -8.30
CA GLY A 17 -19.80 17.21 -8.75
C GLY A 17 -18.50 18.02 -8.83
N SER A 18 -18.37 19.07 -8.01
CA SER A 18 -17.16 19.89 -7.91
C SER A 18 -16.27 19.53 -6.71
N SER A 19 -16.62 18.48 -5.96
CA SER A 19 -15.94 18.11 -4.72
C SER A 19 -15.12 16.83 -4.90
N LEU A 20 -13.94 16.83 -4.30
CA LEU A 20 -13.11 15.64 -4.17
C LEU A 20 -13.49 14.95 -2.86
N VAL A 21 -13.89 13.67 -2.94
CA VAL A 21 -14.30 12.86 -1.79
C VAL A 21 -13.34 11.70 -1.62
N PHE A 22 -12.95 11.41 -0.37
CA PHE A 22 -12.12 10.26 -0.03
C PHE A 22 -12.56 9.67 1.30
N GLU A 23 -12.41 8.35 1.42
CA GLU A 23 -12.56 7.61 2.66
C GLU A 23 -11.39 6.65 2.85
N GLU A 24 -11.03 6.40 4.10
CA GLU A 24 -10.05 5.38 4.45
C GLU A 24 -10.75 4.02 4.50
N VAL A 25 -10.38 3.12 3.59
CA VAL A 25 -10.99 1.78 3.49
C VAL A 25 -10.18 0.72 4.19
N HIS A 26 -8.87 0.95 4.38
CA HIS A 26 -8.00 -0.01 5.05
C HIS A 26 -6.80 0.66 5.70
N ARG A 27 -6.43 0.17 6.88
CA ARG A 27 -5.27 0.61 7.65
C ARG A 27 -4.57 -0.60 8.27
N PHE A 28 -3.25 -0.58 8.20
CA PHE A 28 -2.40 -1.64 8.74
C PHE A 28 -1.10 -1.07 9.29
N ASP A 29 -0.43 -1.83 10.16
CA ASP A 29 0.88 -1.47 10.69
C ASP A 29 1.96 -1.69 9.63
N ASN A 30 3.09 -0.99 9.71
CA ASN A 30 4.29 -1.32 8.95
C ASN A 30 5.43 -1.51 9.96
N ARG A 31 5.95 -2.73 10.05
CA ARG A 31 6.98 -3.09 11.02
C ARG A 31 8.16 -3.72 10.31
N PRO A 32 9.38 -3.19 10.47
CA PRO A 32 10.56 -3.86 9.95
C PRO A 32 10.77 -5.19 10.69
N VAL A 33 11.26 -6.17 9.96
CA VAL A 33 11.61 -7.50 10.47
C VAL A 33 13.11 -7.71 10.40
N GLN A 34 13.65 -8.58 11.26
CA GLN A 34 15.06 -8.94 11.19
C GLN A 34 15.28 -10.13 10.26
N LYS A 35 16.19 -9.98 9.28
CA LYS A 35 16.63 -11.06 8.39
C LYS A 35 18.14 -10.97 8.21
N GLY A 36 18.85 -12.04 8.55
CA GLY A 36 20.32 -12.09 8.42
C GLY A 36 21.05 -10.98 9.20
N GLY A 37 20.56 -10.61 10.38
CA GLY A 37 21.16 -9.58 11.24
C GLY A 37 20.91 -8.14 10.79
N ARG A 38 20.00 -7.91 9.82
CA ARG A 38 19.62 -6.57 9.33
C ARG A 38 18.12 -6.38 9.46
N TYR A 39 17.71 -5.13 9.66
CA TYR A 39 16.31 -4.75 9.52
C TYR A 39 15.97 -4.60 8.04
N VAL A 40 14.88 -5.24 7.63
CA VAL A 40 14.31 -5.16 6.29
C VAL A 40 12.80 -4.99 6.40
N TRP A 41 12.18 -4.43 5.38
CA TRP A 41 10.72 -4.37 5.30
C TRP A 41 10.15 -5.75 5.00
N ASP A 42 9.07 -6.12 5.69
CA ASP A 42 8.33 -7.34 5.39
C ASP A 42 7.49 -7.13 4.13
N MET A 43 8.14 -7.30 2.97
CA MET A 43 7.53 -7.06 1.68
C MET A 43 6.36 -8.00 1.39
N LYS A 44 6.35 -9.21 1.96
CA LYS A 44 5.22 -10.12 1.79
C LYS A 44 4.01 -9.60 2.56
N TYR A 45 4.20 -9.26 3.82
CA TYR A 45 3.14 -8.71 4.66
C TYR A 45 2.57 -7.41 4.07
N LEU A 46 3.43 -6.47 3.65
CA LEU A 46 3.01 -5.23 3.01
C LEU A 46 2.18 -5.51 1.74
N PHE A 47 2.61 -6.44 0.89
CA PHE A 47 1.87 -6.79 -0.31
C PHE A 47 0.50 -7.42 0.01
N ASP A 48 0.44 -8.30 1.00
CA ASP A 48 -0.82 -8.94 1.42
C ASP A 48 -1.83 -7.91 1.95
N GLU A 49 -1.38 -6.93 2.75
CA GLU A 49 -2.22 -5.85 3.25
C GLU A 49 -2.68 -4.89 2.14
N ILE A 50 -1.82 -4.60 1.15
CA ILE A 50 -2.20 -3.84 -0.05
C ILE A 50 -3.29 -4.57 -0.82
N VAL A 51 -3.11 -5.86 -1.11
CA VAL A 51 -4.11 -6.67 -1.82
C VAL A 51 -5.43 -6.72 -1.05
N LYS A 52 -5.37 -6.84 0.29
CA LYS A 52 -6.56 -6.81 1.14
C LYS A 52 -7.32 -5.49 1.01
N GLY A 53 -6.64 -4.35 1.14
CA GLY A 53 -7.30 -3.05 1.03
C GLY A 53 -7.81 -2.75 -0.38
N LEU A 54 -7.12 -3.22 -1.43
CA LEU A 54 -7.60 -3.10 -2.81
C LEU A 54 -8.84 -3.95 -3.08
N LYS A 55 -8.98 -5.11 -2.43
CA LYS A 55 -10.21 -5.91 -2.49
C LYS A 55 -11.39 -5.18 -1.85
N ILE A 56 -11.19 -4.62 -0.66
CA ILE A 56 -12.22 -3.81 0.02
C ILE A 56 -12.64 -2.64 -0.88
N ALA A 57 -11.67 -1.88 -1.40
CA ALA A 57 -11.94 -0.78 -2.32
C ALA A 57 -12.70 -1.21 -3.58
N GLY A 58 -12.40 -2.39 -4.12
CA GLY A 58 -13.07 -2.95 -5.31
C GLY A 58 -14.46 -3.53 -5.03
N GLU A 59 -14.79 -3.86 -3.78
CA GLU A 59 -16.14 -4.26 -3.36
C GLU A 59 -17.05 -3.04 -3.15
N GLU A 60 -16.47 -1.90 -2.75
CA GLU A 60 -17.21 -0.65 -2.49
C GLU A 60 -17.37 0.26 -3.72
N ALA A 61 -16.43 0.22 -4.66
CA ALA A 61 -16.45 1.08 -5.85
C ALA A 61 -17.15 0.42 -7.05
N ASP A 62 -17.97 1.19 -7.77
CA ASP A 62 -18.53 0.76 -9.06
C ASP A 62 -17.42 0.51 -10.12
N GLU A 63 -16.41 1.39 -10.16
CA GLU A 63 -15.28 1.30 -11.07
C GLU A 63 -14.03 2.00 -10.48
N ILE A 64 -12.89 1.32 -10.52
CA ILE A 64 -11.58 1.91 -10.19
C ILE A 64 -10.87 2.32 -11.48
N LYS A 65 -10.76 3.64 -11.72
CA LYS A 65 -10.14 4.18 -12.95
C LYS A 65 -8.62 4.32 -12.89
N SER A 66 -8.08 4.43 -11.68
CA SER A 66 -6.66 4.71 -11.46
C SER A 66 -6.25 4.30 -10.06
N LEU A 67 -4.95 4.11 -9.87
CA LEU A 67 -4.34 3.76 -8.60
C LEU A 67 -3.03 4.52 -8.45
N GLY A 68 -2.83 5.11 -7.27
CA GLY A 68 -1.61 5.81 -6.89
C GLY A 68 -0.96 5.16 -5.67
N VAL A 69 0.37 5.09 -5.67
CA VAL A 69 1.17 4.59 -4.54
C VAL A 69 2.20 5.66 -4.18
N ASP A 70 2.25 6.01 -2.90
CA ASP A 70 3.31 6.79 -2.30
C ASP A 70 3.91 6.01 -1.11
N THR A 71 5.22 6.08 -0.96
CA THR A 71 5.97 5.40 0.09
C THR A 71 6.89 6.36 0.81
N TRP A 72 7.44 5.92 1.94
CA TRP A 72 8.67 6.51 2.47
C TRP A 72 9.80 6.41 1.42
N GLY A 73 10.75 7.35 1.50
CA GLY A 73 11.88 7.43 0.57
C GLY A 73 13.11 6.64 1.03
N LEU A 74 14.23 6.83 0.32
CA LEU A 74 15.57 6.27 0.57
C LEU A 74 15.73 4.75 0.36
N ASP A 75 14.75 3.96 0.73
CA ASP A 75 14.83 2.50 0.65
C ASP A 75 14.58 1.96 -0.75
N PHE A 76 15.12 0.77 -1.02
CA PHE A 76 15.05 0.11 -2.32
C PHE A 76 15.03 -1.42 -2.19
N GLY A 77 14.52 -2.09 -3.22
CA GLY A 77 14.55 -3.55 -3.37
C GLY A 77 15.39 -3.96 -4.58
N LEU A 78 16.23 -4.98 -4.43
CA LEU A 78 17.00 -5.54 -5.55
C LEU A 78 16.19 -6.62 -6.28
N ILE A 79 16.01 -6.44 -7.58
CA ILE A 79 15.27 -7.40 -8.42
C ILE A 79 16.23 -8.18 -9.31
N LYS A 80 16.08 -9.51 -9.31
CA LYS A 80 16.78 -10.41 -10.24
C LYS A 80 15.80 -11.37 -10.87
N LYS A 81 15.73 -11.37 -12.21
CA LYS A 81 14.82 -12.22 -13.00
C LYS A 81 13.35 -12.11 -12.55
N GLY A 82 12.89 -10.89 -12.28
CA GLY A 82 11.51 -10.62 -11.86
C GLY A 82 11.18 -11.02 -10.41
N LYS A 83 12.18 -11.36 -9.59
CA LYS A 83 11.99 -11.67 -8.16
C LYS A 83 12.79 -10.72 -7.28
N LEU A 84 12.18 -10.32 -6.16
CA LEU A 84 12.87 -9.63 -5.08
C LEU A 84 13.88 -10.59 -4.42
N MET A 85 15.11 -10.11 -4.22
CA MET A 85 16.21 -10.86 -3.60
C MET A 85 16.19 -10.79 -2.07
#